data_AF-A0A259M6N8-F1
#
_entry.id   AF-A0A259M6N8-F1
#
_cell.length_a   1.000
_cell.length_b   1.000
_cell.length_c   1.000
_cell.angle_alpha   90.00
_cell.angle_beta   90.00
_cell.angle_gamma   90.00
#
_symmetry.space_group_name_H-M   'P 1'
#
loop_
_entity.id
_entity.type
_entity.pdbx_description
1 polymer ?
#
loop_
_entity_poly.entity_id
_entity_poly.type
_entity_poly.pdbx_seq_one_letter_code
_entity_poly.pdbx_strand_id
1 'polypeptide(L)' 'TSLLARCPYEHPTINRSRMMDKRGEGVPVIFNESEKLSGKRPEYQMVGEELQLTVYAAKKESYRD' A
#
# COMPACT_ATOMS: atom_id res chain seq x y z
N THR A 1 -17.30 -11.22 -9.83
CA THR A 1 -16.47 -10.85 -8.65
C THR A 1 -16.57 -9.36 -8.43
N SER A 2 -16.92 -8.89 -7.22
CA SER A 2 -17.07 -7.45 -6.97
C SER A 2 -15.69 -6.78 -6.87
N LEU A 3 -15.44 -5.76 -7.69
CA LEU A 3 -14.22 -4.94 -7.69
C LEU A 3 -14.09 -4.03 -6.46
N LEU A 4 -15.00 -4.11 -5.48
CA LEU A 4 -14.99 -3.26 -4.29
C LEU A 4 -14.58 -4.07 -3.05
N ALA A 5 -13.57 -3.57 -2.34
CA ALA A 5 -13.25 -3.98 -0.99
C ALA A 5 -14.10 -3.17 -0.01
N ARG A 6 -14.63 -3.82 1.03
CA ARG A 6 -15.34 -3.12 2.10
C ARG A 6 -14.38 -2.98 3.26
N CYS A 7 -13.89 -1.77 3.52
CA CYS A 7 -13.03 -1.46 4.66
C CYS A 7 -13.87 -0.76 5.74
N PRO A 8 -13.82 -1.20 7.01
CA PRO A 8 -14.45 -0.45 8.10
C PRO A 8 -13.75 0.90 8.23
N TYR A 9 -14.53 1.98 8.25
CA TYR A 9 -14.03 3.33 8.41
C TYR A 9 -15.07 4.13 9.19
N GLU A 10 -14.64 4.76 10.29
CA GLU A 10 -15.51 5.62 11.10
C GLU A 10 -15.15 7.07 10.81
N HIS A 11 -16.10 7.80 10.20
CA HIS A 11 -15.97 9.24 9.96
C HIS A 11 -16.99 9.99 10.82
N PRO A 12 -16.58 10.99 11.63
CA PRO A 12 -17.46 11.61 12.62
C PRO A 12 -18.66 12.38 12.02
N THR A 13 -18.59 12.77 10.76
CA THR A 13 -19.66 13.56 10.08
C THR A 13 -20.38 12.82 8.96
N ILE A 14 -19.95 11.61 8.60
CA ILE A 14 -20.56 10.84 7.51
C ILE A 14 -21.11 9.55 8.11
N ASN A 15 -22.44 9.38 8.08
CA ASN A 15 -23.12 8.15 8.53
C ASN A 15 -22.93 7.01 7.52
N ARG A 16 -21.67 6.67 7.24
CA ARG A 16 -21.26 5.61 6.33
C ARG A 16 -20.16 4.82 7.03
N SER A 17 -20.53 3.68 7.59
CA SER A 17 -19.65 2.83 8.41
C SER A 17 -18.62 2.02 7.62
N ARG A 18 -18.58 2.18 6.29
CA ARG A 18 -17.75 1.38 5.38
C ARG A 18 -17.27 2.22 4.21
N MET A 19 -15.96 2.31 4.03
CA MET A 19 -15.34 2.83 2.82
C MET A 19 -15.33 1.71 1.77
N MET A 20 -15.69 2.06 0.53
CA MET A 20 -15.61 1.15 -0.61
C MET A 20 -14.40 1.54 -1.44
N ASP A 21 -13.29 0.82 -1.28
CA ASP A 21 -12.11 1.02 -2.09
C ASP A 21 -12.19 0.13 -3.33
N LYS A 22 -11.70 0.61 -4.48
CA LYS A 22 -11.53 -0.32 -5.60
C LYS A 22 -10.42 -1.29 -5.22
N ARG A 23 -10.71 -2.58 -5.32
CA ARG A 23 -9.73 -3.65 -5.12
C ARG A 23 -8.55 -3.39 -6.05
N GLY A 24 -7.36 -3.30 -5.48
CA GLY A 24 -6.12 -3.04 -6.21
C GLY A 24 -5.65 -1.58 -6.19
N GLU A 25 -6.44 -0.60 -5.75
CA GLU A 25 -5.99 0.80 -5.68
C GLU A 25 -4.86 1.03 -4.66
N GLY A 26 -4.75 0.18 -3.62
CA GLY A 26 -3.65 0.23 -2.66
C GLY A 26 -2.30 -0.20 -3.23
N VAL A 27 -2.26 -1.01 -4.29
CA VAL A 27 -1.00 -1.54 -4.84
C VAL A 27 -0.15 -0.42 -5.45
N PRO A 28 -0.67 0.45 -6.34
CA PRO A 28 0.07 1.63 -6.80
C PRO A 28 0.55 2.54 -5.66
N VAL A 29 -0.24 2.70 -4.59
CA VAL A 29 0.12 3.53 -3.43
C VAL A 29 1.35 2.97 -2.73
N ILE A 30 1.36 1.66 -2.45
CA ILE A 30 2.51 0.99 -1.82
C ILE A 30 3.78 1.18 -2.66
N PHE A 31 3.69 0.99 -3.98
CA PHE A 31 4.84 1.17 -4.88
C PHE A 31 5.38 2.60 -4.85
N ASN A 32 4.50 3.57 -5.01
CA ASN A 32 4.89 4.99 -5.07
C ASN A 32 5.47 5.47 -3.74
N GLU A 33 4.83 5.17 -2.61
CA GLU A 33 5.30 5.65 -1.30
C GLU A 33 6.59 4.93 -0.87
N SER A 34 6.70 3.63 -1.12
CA SER A 34 7.92 2.88 -0.80
C SER A 34 9.11 3.33 -1.65
N GLU A 35 8.90 3.62 -2.94
CA GLU A 35 9.92 4.15 -3.84
C GLU A 35 10.39 5.54 -3.39
N LYS A 36 9.48 6.42 -2.95
CA LYS A 36 9.84 7.73 -2.39
C LYS A 36 10.70 7.61 -1.12
N LEU A 37 10.34 6.72 -0.20
CA LEU A 37 11.02 6.57 1.10
C LEU A 37 12.39 5.89 0.98
N SER A 38 12.47 4.83 0.19
CA SER A 38 13.69 4.02 0.04
C SER A 38 14.59 4.49 -1.10
N GLY A 39 14.05 5.23 -2.06
CA GLY A 39 14.69 5.51 -3.35
C GLY A 39 14.84 4.29 -4.25
N LYS A 40 14.23 3.14 -3.89
CA LYS A 40 14.24 1.90 -4.67
C LYS A 40 12.82 1.41 -4.87
N ARG A 41 12.43 1.20 -6.13
CA ARG A 41 11.11 0.66 -6.46
C ARG A 41 10.94 -0.75 -5.87
N PRO A 42 9.80 -1.07 -5.22
CA PRO A 42 9.51 -2.43 -4.76
C PRO A 42 9.55 -3.45 -5.89
N GLU A 43 9.97 -4.68 -5.56
CA GLU A 43 10.04 -5.78 -6.51
C GLU A 43 8.85 -6.72 -6.34
N TYR A 44 8.26 -7.12 -7.46
CA TYR A 44 7.07 -7.94 -7.53
C TYR A 44 7.35 -9.13 -8.44
N GLN A 45 7.38 -10.32 -7.87
CA GLN A 45 7.76 -11.53 -8.58
C GLN A 45 6.84 -12.70 -8.25
N MET A 46 6.58 -13.53 -9.25
CA MET A 46 5.90 -14.81 -9.07
C MET A 46 6.91 -15.86 -8.64
N VAL A 47 6.60 -16.59 -7.58
CA VAL A 47 7.41 -17.71 -7.06
C VAL A 47 6.52 -18.95 -7.07
N GLY A 48 6.50 -19.66 -8.20
CA GLY A 48 5.54 -20.74 -8.45
C GLY A 48 4.10 -20.19 -8.51
N GLU A 49 3.24 -20.67 -7.61
CA GLU A 49 1.86 -20.19 -7.46
C GLU A 49 1.72 -19.05 -6.44
N GLU A 50 2.82 -18.66 -5.79
CA GLU A 50 2.83 -17.58 -4.80
C GLU A 50 3.31 -16.26 -5.41
N LEU A 51 2.92 -15.18 -4.74
CA LEU A 51 3.36 -13.83 -5.07
C LEU A 51 4.25 -13.28 -3.97
N GLN A 52 5.47 -12.89 -4.33
CA GLN A 52 6.39 -12.20 -3.45
C GLN A 52 6.46 -10.70 -3.80
N LEU A 53 6.23 -9.87 -2.78
CA LEU A 53 6.46 -8.44 -2.81
C LEU A 53 7.62 -8.09 -1.86
N THR A 54 8.70 -7.53 -2.41
CA THR A 54 9.83 -7.03 -1.63
C THR A 54 9.74 -5.51 -1.51
N VAL A 55 9.56 -5.01 -0.28
CA VAL A 55 9.54 -3.58 0.03
C VAL A 55 10.84 -3.20 0.74
N TYR A 56 11.54 -2.21 0.19
CA TYR A 56 12.81 -1.74 0.74
C TYR A 56 12.61 -0.79 1.92
N ALA A 57 13.51 -0.88 2.90
CA ALA A 57 13.52 0.06 4.03
C ALA A 57 13.75 1.50 3.56
N ALA A 58 13.19 2.45 4.29
CA ALA A 58 13.44 3.87 4.06
C ALA A 58 14.94 4.18 4.16
N LYS A 59 15.42 5.18 3.41
CA LYS A 59 16.78 5.69 3.59
C LYS A 59 16.93 6.17 5.03
N LYS A 60 18.05 5.82 5.65
CA LYS A 60 18.42 6.36 6.95
C LYS A 60 18.59 7.87 6.77
N GLU A 61 17.72 8.68 7.35
CA GLU A 61 18.05 10.07 7.60
C GLU A 61 19.34 10.05 8.43
N SER A 62 20.39 10.72 7.93
CA SER A 62 21.54 11.02 8.77
C SER A 62 20.98 11.78 9.97
N TYR A 63 21.00 11.14 11.14
CA TYR A 63 20.75 11.85 12.39
C TYR A 63 21.63 13.09 12.36
N ARG A 64 21.02 14.27 12.34
CA ARG A 64 21.75 15.51 12.57
C ARG A 64 22.14 15.48 14.04
N ASP A 65 23.43 15.23 14.29
CA ASP A 65 24.11 15.63 15.53
C ASP A 65 24.03 17.15 15.73
#